data_AF-A0A6A3BX32-F1
#
_entry.id   AF-A0A6A3BX32-F1
#
_cell.length_a   1.000
_cell.length_b   1.000
_cell.length_c   1.000
_cell.angle_alpha   90.00
_cell.angle_beta   90.00
_cell.angle_gamma   90.00
#
_symmetry.space_group_name_H-M   'P 1'
#
loop_
_entity.id
_entity.type
_entity.pdbx_description
1 polymer ?
#
loop_
_entity_poly.entity_id
_entity_poly.type
_entity_poly.pdbx_seq_one_letter_code
_entity_poly.pdbx_strand_id
1 'polypeptide(L)'
;MSSATNVVMHFRSWSGLGYYQNEIASLWEEYQVIRAAKSDSRLANNHLPPDIQTLHCRAFYEALHRMRSYGPFIALHLRYEKDMLAFSGCTHGLSDFEAEELRTIRENTTYWKIKDINATEQRSKRYCPLTPKEVGIFLTGLGYPSNTSIYIAAGEVYGGDTHMAGYTVSLSHFNEQGME
;
A
#
# COMPACT_ATOMS: atom_id res chain seq x y z
N MET A 1 -5.85 -16.51 35.20
CA MET A 1 -5.60 -15.53 34.14
C MET A 1 -4.96 -16.27 32.98
N SER A 2 -5.76 -16.73 32.02
CA SER A 2 -5.26 -17.41 30.83
C SER A 2 -4.50 -16.40 29.99
N SER A 3 -3.25 -16.70 29.67
CA SER A 3 -2.46 -15.92 28.70
C SER A 3 -3.21 -15.96 27.38
N ALA A 4 -3.81 -14.84 26.95
CA ALA A 4 -4.48 -14.75 25.66
C ALA A 4 -3.47 -15.10 24.56
N THR A 5 -3.60 -16.31 24.01
CA THR A 5 -2.83 -16.76 22.86
C THR A 5 -3.28 -15.90 21.68
N ASN A 6 -2.45 -14.96 21.25
CA ASN A 6 -2.75 -14.14 20.09
C ASN A 6 -2.60 -15.01 18.84
N VAL A 7 -3.72 -15.36 18.19
CA VAL A 7 -3.66 -16.03 16.88
C VAL A 7 -3.41 -14.98 15.80
N VAL A 8 -2.44 -15.25 14.92
CA VAL A 8 -2.10 -14.41 13.78
C VAL A 8 -2.71 -15.01 12.53
N MET A 9 -3.56 -14.25 11.83
CA MET A 9 -4.37 -14.74 10.72
C MET A 9 -4.19 -13.88 9.48
N HIS A 10 -4.10 -14.52 8.31
CA HIS A 10 -4.24 -13.86 7.01
C HIS A 10 -5.69 -13.96 6.56
N PHE A 11 -6.40 -12.84 6.53
CA PHE A 11 -7.79 -12.82 6.08
C PHE A 11 -7.86 -13.14 4.58
N ARG A 12 -8.80 -14.00 4.19
CA ARG A 12 -9.04 -14.31 2.78
C ARG A 12 -9.83 -13.17 2.13
N SER A 13 -9.27 -12.58 1.09
CA SER A 13 -9.98 -11.57 0.27
C SER A 13 -11.25 -12.15 -0.35
N TRP A 14 -12.27 -11.31 -0.52
CA TRP A 14 -13.56 -11.67 -1.14
C TRP A 14 -14.34 -12.81 -0.43
N SER A 15 -13.99 -13.10 0.82
CA SER A 15 -14.68 -14.09 1.64
C SER A 15 -16.18 -13.84 1.75
N GLY A 16 -16.98 -14.91 1.60
CA GLY A 16 -18.42 -14.87 1.79
C GLY A 16 -18.82 -15.02 3.27
N LEU A 17 -20.12 -14.89 3.54
CA LEU A 17 -20.70 -14.93 4.89
C LEU A 17 -20.26 -16.15 5.71
N GLY A 18 -20.22 -17.33 5.09
CA GLY A 18 -19.85 -18.59 5.78
C GLY A 18 -18.42 -18.59 6.34
N TYR A 19 -17.48 -17.88 5.72
CA TYR A 19 -16.13 -17.73 6.26
C TYR A 19 -16.16 -16.98 7.61
N TYR A 20 -16.93 -15.90 7.70
CA TYR A 20 -17.04 -15.12 8.92
C TYR A 20 -17.79 -15.86 10.01
N GLN A 21 -18.91 -16.49 9.66
CA GLN A 21 -19.76 -17.19 10.63
C GLN A 21 -19.15 -18.49 11.15
N ASN A 22 -18.41 -19.22 10.32
CA ASN A 22 -17.94 -20.55 10.69
C ASN A 22 -16.46 -20.59 11.03
N GLU A 23 -15.61 -19.84 10.32
CA GLU A 23 -14.16 -19.84 10.57
C GLU A 23 -13.78 -18.73 11.56
N ILE A 24 -14.12 -17.48 11.25
CA ILE A 24 -13.70 -16.34 12.10
C ILE A 24 -14.41 -16.35 13.45
N ALA A 25 -15.70 -16.65 13.51
CA ALA A 25 -16.44 -16.71 14.78
C ALA A 25 -15.88 -17.79 15.71
N SER A 26 -15.60 -18.99 15.18
CA SER A 26 -15.00 -20.08 15.98
C SER A 26 -13.63 -19.69 16.55
N LEU A 27 -12.79 -19.02 15.76
CA LEU A 27 -11.51 -18.50 16.23
C LEU A 27 -11.69 -17.40 17.28
N TRP A 28 -12.71 -16.56 17.13
CA TRP A 28 -13.00 -15.52 18.11
C TRP A 28 -13.42 -16.12 19.45
N GLU A 29 -14.27 -17.15 19.42
CA GLU A 29 -14.69 -17.90 20.62
C GLU A 29 -13.48 -18.51 21.35
N GLU A 30 -12.54 -19.09 20.62
CA GLU A 30 -11.35 -19.74 21.18
C GLU A 30 -10.30 -18.75 21.71
N TYR A 31 -9.91 -17.76 20.90
CA TYR A 31 -8.74 -16.92 21.16
C TYR A 31 -9.06 -15.56 21.78
N GLN A 32 -10.30 -15.06 21.64
CA GLN A 32 -10.77 -13.74 22.09
C GLN A 32 -10.04 -12.52 21.47
N VAL A 33 -8.84 -12.71 20.93
CA VAL A 33 -8.04 -11.70 20.23
C VAL A 33 -7.44 -12.34 18.98
N ILE A 34 -7.81 -11.80 17.82
CA ILE A 34 -7.27 -12.21 16.52
C ILE A 34 -6.45 -11.05 15.97
N ARG A 35 -5.15 -11.29 15.72
CA ARG A 35 -4.28 -10.34 15.03
C ARG A 35 -4.34 -10.60 13.53
N ALA A 36 -4.91 -9.68 12.78
CA ALA A 36 -4.84 -9.70 11.32
C ALA A 36 -3.40 -9.41 10.86
N ALA A 37 -2.73 -10.38 10.24
CA ALA A 37 -1.43 -10.20 9.60
C ALA A 37 -1.55 -9.41 8.29
N LYS A 38 -2.61 -9.69 7.54
CA LYS A 38 -3.06 -8.96 6.35
C LYS A 38 -4.58 -8.88 6.39
N SER A 39 -5.11 -7.68 6.18
CA SER A 39 -6.55 -7.45 6.05
C SER A 39 -6.76 -6.67 4.76
N ASP A 40 -7.58 -7.21 3.87
CA ASP A 40 -8.04 -6.50 2.68
C ASP A 40 -8.92 -5.34 3.16
N SER A 41 -8.46 -4.10 2.94
CA SER A 41 -9.15 -2.88 3.37
C SER A 41 -10.33 -2.53 2.46
N ARG A 42 -10.56 -3.31 1.38
CA ARG A 42 -11.68 -3.11 0.46
C ARG A 42 -12.99 -3.53 1.12
N LEU A 43 -13.97 -2.64 1.08
CA LEU A 43 -15.37 -3.03 1.23
C LEU A 43 -15.67 -4.13 0.21
N ALA A 44 -16.17 -5.26 0.68
CA ALA A 44 -16.35 -6.41 -0.18
C ALA A 44 -17.59 -6.19 -1.07
N ASN A 45 -17.44 -6.20 -2.40
CA ASN A 45 -18.56 -6.07 -3.33
C ASN A 45 -19.25 -7.42 -3.57
N ASN A 46 -19.42 -8.22 -2.51
CA ASN A 46 -19.94 -9.58 -2.54
C ASN A 46 -21.21 -9.75 -1.68
N HIS A 47 -21.93 -8.65 -1.43
CA HIS A 47 -23.21 -8.64 -0.71
C HIS A 47 -23.13 -9.15 0.74
N LEU A 48 -21.98 -8.96 1.40
CA LEU A 48 -21.88 -9.21 2.83
C LEU A 48 -22.86 -8.30 3.61
N PRO A 49 -23.46 -8.83 4.70
CA PRO A 49 -24.25 -8.04 5.63
C PRO A 49 -23.51 -6.78 6.14
N PRO A 50 -24.21 -5.65 6.37
CA PRO A 50 -23.59 -4.39 6.76
C PRO A 50 -22.76 -4.44 8.04
N ASP A 51 -23.12 -5.29 9.00
CA ASP A 51 -22.39 -5.52 10.25
C ASP A 51 -21.02 -6.16 10.01
N ILE A 52 -20.90 -7.11 9.08
CA ILE A 52 -19.61 -7.72 8.69
C ILE A 52 -18.76 -6.72 7.90
N GLN A 53 -19.38 -5.96 6.99
CA GLN A 53 -18.68 -4.88 6.28
C GLN A 53 -18.17 -3.81 7.25
N THR A 54 -18.98 -3.48 8.26
CA THR A 54 -18.61 -2.54 9.32
C THR A 54 -17.46 -3.11 10.15
N LEU A 55 -17.41 -4.40 10.44
CA LEU A 55 -16.28 -5.01 11.15
C LEU A 55 -14.96 -4.81 10.40
N HIS A 56 -14.94 -4.99 9.08
CA HIS A 56 -13.75 -4.70 8.26
C HIS A 56 -13.36 -3.23 8.34
N CYS A 57 -14.34 -2.34 8.24
CA CYS A 57 -14.07 -0.91 8.21
C CYS A 57 -13.78 -0.31 9.58
N ARG A 58 -14.28 -0.89 10.68
CA ARG A 58 -14.23 -0.24 12.00
C ARG A 58 -12.81 -0.04 12.49
N ALA A 59 -11.93 -1.02 12.30
CA ALA A 59 -10.52 -0.89 12.68
C ALA A 59 -9.84 0.26 11.91
N PHE A 60 -10.05 0.34 10.59
CA PHE A 60 -9.51 1.42 9.77
C PHE A 60 -10.17 2.77 10.04
N TYR A 61 -11.48 2.77 10.33
CA TYR A 61 -12.25 3.97 10.67
C TYR A 61 -11.74 4.59 11.98
N GLU A 62 -11.53 3.79 13.02
CA GLU A 62 -10.98 4.27 14.29
C GLU A 62 -9.54 4.77 14.11
N ALA A 63 -8.71 4.08 13.32
CA ALA A 63 -7.37 4.56 12.98
C ALA A 63 -7.41 5.92 12.24
N LEU A 64 -8.29 6.06 11.25
CA LEU A 64 -8.53 7.30 10.52
C LEU A 64 -9.04 8.41 11.45
N HIS A 65 -9.94 8.09 12.37
CA HIS A 65 -10.49 9.05 13.31
C HIS A 65 -9.41 9.58 14.27
N ARG A 66 -8.53 8.69 14.74
CA ARG A 66 -7.35 9.08 15.53
C ARG A 66 -6.36 9.92 14.73
N MET A 67 -6.12 9.60 13.45
CA MET A 67 -5.27 10.44 12.59
C MET A 67 -5.83 11.86 12.45
N ARG A 68 -7.16 11.98 12.26
CA ARG A 68 -7.83 13.28 12.17
C ARG A 68 -7.73 14.13 13.44
N SER A 69 -7.56 13.53 14.63
CA SER A 69 -7.40 14.32 15.86
C SER A 69 -6.07 15.07 15.93
N TYR A 70 -5.07 14.69 15.14
CA TYR A 70 -3.78 15.39 15.06
C TYR A 70 -3.77 16.57 14.08
N GLY A 71 -4.89 16.83 13.39
CA GLY A 71 -5.05 17.93 12.45
C GLY A 71 -5.26 17.47 11.00
N PRO A 72 -5.37 18.42 10.04
CA PRO A 72 -5.45 18.12 8.62
C PRO A 72 -4.20 17.40 8.12
N PHE A 73 -4.37 16.40 7.28
CA PHE A 73 -3.27 15.64 6.68
C PHE A 73 -3.60 15.20 5.26
N ILE A 74 -2.58 14.76 4.52
CA ILE A 74 -2.70 14.11 3.23
C ILE A 74 -2.39 12.62 3.42
N ALA A 75 -3.29 11.75 2.95
CA ALA A 75 -2.99 10.33 2.77
C ALA A 75 -2.55 10.10 1.32
N LEU A 76 -1.35 9.56 1.13
CA LEU A 76 -0.74 9.30 -0.17
C LEU A 76 -0.48 7.82 -0.32
N HIS A 77 -1.05 7.19 -1.35
CA HIS A 77 -0.63 5.86 -1.78
C HIS A 77 0.46 6.01 -2.83
N LEU A 78 1.68 5.57 -2.53
CA LEU A 78 2.85 5.73 -3.38
C LEU A 78 3.29 4.36 -3.90
N ARG A 79 3.00 4.09 -5.18
CA ARG A 79 3.34 2.82 -5.83
C ARG A 79 4.68 2.90 -6.57
N TYR A 80 5.74 3.26 -5.85
CA TYR A 80 7.10 3.44 -6.36
C TYR A 80 8.05 2.33 -5.88
N GLU A 81 7.55 1.09 -5.82
CA GLU A 81 8.31 -0.09 -5.42
C GLU A 81 9.09 -0.71 -6.58
N LYS A 82 10.12 -1.49 -6.25
CA LYS A 82 11.05 -2.09 -7.23
C LYS A 82 10.35 -2.99 -8.25
N ASP A 83 9.45 -3.85 -7.78
CA ASP A 83 8.65 -4.75 -8.60
C ASP A 83 7.70 -3.97 -9.54
N MET A 84 7.07 -2.90 -9.04
CA MET A 84 6.20 -2.04 -9.82
C MET A 84 6.95 -1.34 -10.96
N LEU A 85 8.14 -0.79 -10.67
CA LEU A 85 8.97 -0.14 -11.67
C LEU A 85 9.52 -1.13 -12.70
N ALA A 86 9.94 -2.32 -12.26
CA ALA A 86 10.37 -3.39 -13.15
C ALA A 86 9.22 -3.84 -14.07
N PHE A 87 8.03 -4.08 -13.52
CA PHE A 87 6.83 -4.51 -14.25
C PHE A 87 6.36 -3.47 -15.27
N SER A 88 6.27 -2.21 -14.86
CA SER A 88 5.82 -1.11 -15.72
C SER A 88 6.87 -0.66 -16.73
N GLY A 89 8.14 -1.04 -16.56
CA GLY A 89 9.25 -0.62 -17.41
C GLY A 89 9.58 0.86 -17.31
N CYS A 90 9.17 1.52 -16.23
CA CYS A 90 9.34 2.95 -16.03
C CYS A 90 10.71 3.26 -15.42
N THR A 91 11.55 3.95 -16.19
CA THR A 91 12.93 4.28 -15.82
C THR A 91 13.19 5.79 -15.72
N HIS A 92 12.13 6.61 -15.74
CA HIS A 92 12.28 8.07 -15.65
C HIS A 92 12.87 8.49 -14.30
N GLY A 93 13.95 9.27 -14.34
CA GLY A 93 14.65 9.73 -13.15
C GLY A 93 15.60 8.70 -12.52
N LEU A 94 15.74 7.52 -13.14
CA LEU A 94 16.68 6.49 -12.72
C LEU A 94 18.01 6.62 -13.47
N SER A 95 19.09 6.16 -12.85
CA SER A 95 20.37 5.95 -13.51
C SER A 95 20.33 4.76 -14.48
N ASP A 96 21.30 4.69 -15.40
CA ASP A 96 21.41 3.55 -16.33
C ASP A 96 21.58 2.22 -15.58
N PHE A 97 22.27 2.24 -14.43
CA PHE A 97 22.45 1.06 -13.58
C PHE A 97 21.13 0.59 -12.96
N GLU A 98 20.35 1.50 -12.40
CA GLU A 98 19.02 1.20 -11.84
C GLU A 98 18.05 0.72 -12.94
N ALA A 99 18.06 1.37 -14.10
CA ALA A 99 17.26 0.95 -15.24
C ALA A 99 17.60 -0.47 -15.70
N GLU A 100 18.88 -0.83 -15.71
CA GLU A 100 19.35 -2.17 -16.07
C GLU A 100 18.99 -3.22 -15.02
N GLU A 101 19.08 -2.87 -13.74
CA GLU A 101 18.64 -3.72 -12.64
C GLU A 101 17.15 -4.08 -12.78
N LEU A 102 16.30 -3.07 -13.00
CA LEU A 102 14.85 -3.26 -13.19
C LEU A 102 14.54 -4.05 -14.46
N ARG A 103 15.30 -3.84 -15.53
CA ARG A 103 15.21 -4.66 -16.76
C ARG A 103 15.52 -6.11 -16.46
N THR A 104 16.61 -6.39 -15.74
CA THR A 104 17.03 -7.75 -15.38
C THR A 104 15.94 -8.47 -14.57
N ILE A 105 15.33 -7.78 -13.60
CA ILE A 105 14.18 -8.31 -12.86
C ILE A 105 13.04 -8.64 -13.81
N ARG A 106 12.68 -7.71 -14.70
CA ARG A 106 11.60 -7.94 -15.67
C ARG A 106 11.86 -9.15 -16.55
N GLU A 107 13.06 -9.31 -17.09
CA GLU A 107 13.42 -10.46 -17.93
C GLU A 107 13.34 -11.78 -17.17
N ASN A 108 13.86 -11.80 -15.93
CA ASN A 108 13.91 -13.02 -15.11
C ASN A 108 12.55 -13.45 -14.55
N THR A 109 11.56 -12.55 -14.49
CA THR A 109 10.22 -12.88 -13.96
C THR A 109 9.37 -13.62 -14.99
N THR A 110 9.42 -14.96 -15.01
CA THR A 110 8.83 -15.81 -16.06
C THR A 110 7.34 -15.59 -16.36
N TYR A 111 6.53 -15.19 -15.38
CA TYR A 111 5.08 -15.01 -15.54
C TYR A 111 4.66 -13.64 -16.11
N TRP A 112 5.58 -12.68 -16.24
CA TRP A 112 5.29 -11.41 -16.93
C TRP A 112 5.42 -11.58 -18.45
N LYS A 113 4.31 -11.41 -19.16
CA LYS A 113 4.23 -11.66 -20.61
C LYS A 113 4.95 -10.61 -21.46
N ILE A 114 4.98 -9.36 -21.03
CA ILE A 114 5.56 -8.23 -21.77
C ILE A 114 6.92 -7.92 -21.15
N LYS A 115 7.98 -7.96 -21.96
CA LYS A 115 9.38 -7.77 -21.55
C LYS A 115 10.01 -6.54 -22.17
N ASP A 116 9.79 -6.37 -23.47
CA ASP A 116 10.20 -5.17 -24.18
C ASP A 116 9.18 -4.06 -23.96
N ILE A 117 9.59 -3.01 -23.23
CA ILE A 117 8.74 -1.91 -22.83
C ILE A 117 9.47 -0.59 -23.09
N ASN A 118 8.83 0.29 -23.85
CA ASN A 118 9.31 1.65 -24.06
C ASN A 118 8.91 2.56 -22.89
N ALA A 119 9.85 2.87 -22.01
CA ALA A 119 9.64 3.71 -20.83
C ALA A 119 9.03 5.09 -21.17
N THR A 120 9.46 5.71 -22.27
CA THR A 120 8.98 7.03 -22.71
C THR A 120 7.51 6.97 -23.11
N GLU A 121 7.09 5.90 -23.79
CA GLU A 121 5.70 5.68 -24.16
C GLU A 121 4.82 5.40 -22.94
N GLN A 122 5.30 4.58 -21.99
CA GLN A 122 4.58 4.34 -20.73
C GLN A 122 4.37 5.64 -19.95
N ARG A 123 5.40 6.50 -19.92
CA ARG A 123 5.33 7.80 -19.27
C ARG A 123 4.34 8.73 -19.94
N SER A 124 4.34 8.84 -21.26
CA SER A 124 3.41 9.71 -22.00
C SER A 124 1.95 9.26 -21.84
N LYS A 125 1.73 7.95 -21.72
CA LYS A 125 0.42 7.34 -21.44
C LYS A 125 -0.01 7.42 -19.97
N ARG A 126 0.83 7.98 -19.08
CA ARG A 126 0.58 8.09 -17.63
C ARG A 126 0.45 6.73 -16.94
N TYR A 127 1.11 5.70 -17.47
CA TYR A 127 1.16 4.38 -16.85
C TYR A 127 2.32 4.22 -15.86
N CYS A 128 3.26 5.18 -15.86
CA CYS A 128 4.32 5.22 -14.86
C CYS A 128 3.84 5.87 -13.56
N PRO A 129 4.25 5.33 -12.39
CA PRO A 129 4.06 6.04 -11.13
C PRO A 129 4.81 7.37 -11.16
N LEU A 130 4.31 8.35 -10.40
CA LEU A 130 5.07 9.57 -10.14
C LEU A 130 6.30 9.24 -9.30
N THR A 131 7.43 9.86 -9.63
CA THR A 131 8.59 9.76 -8.73
C THR A 131 8.27 10.46 -7.42
N PRO A 132 8.92 10.07 -6.31
CA PRO A 132 8.66 10.73 -5.05
C PRO A 132 8.91 12.27 -5.15
N LYS A 133 9.96 12.69 -5.85
CA LYS A 133 10.21 14.11 -6.15
C LYS A 133 9.05 14.80 -6.90
N GLU A 134 8.48 14.15 -7.91
CA GLU A 134 7.34 14.69 -8.66
C GLU A 134 6.10 14.87 -7.79
N VAL A 135 5.85 13.93 -6.87
CA VAL A 135 4.75 14.05 -5.91
C VAL A 135 4.96 15.27 -5.01
N GLY A 136 6.18 15.49 -4.51
CA GLY A 136 6.50 16.68 -3.70
C GLY A 136 6.24 18.00 -4.45
N ILE A 137 6.67 18.09 -5.71
CA ILE A 137 6.41 19.25 -6.58
C ILE A 137 4.92 19.43 -6.82
N PHE A 138 4.20 18.33 -7.09
CA PHE A 138 2.76 18.35 -7.33
C PHE A 138 2.00 18.89 -6.12
N LEU A 139 2.30 18.40 -4.90
CA LEU A 139 1.65 18.87 -3.68
C LEU A 139 1.96 20.35 -3.39
N THR A 140 3.20 20.78 -3.63
CA THR A 140 3.59 22.19 -3.52
C THR A 140 2.80 23.06 -4.52
N GLY A 141 2.66 22.60 -5.76
CA GLY A 141 1.89 23.29 -6.80
C GLY A 141 0.40 23.40 -6.51
N LEU A 142 -0.16 22.47 -5.71
CA LEU A 142 -1.53 22.56 -5.19
C LEU A 142 -1.69 23.54 -4.02
N GLY A 143 -0.60 24.13 -3.52
CA GLY A 143 -0.62 25.11 -2.44
C GLY A 143 -0.53 24.51 -1.03
N TYR A 144 -0.17 23.23 -0.89
CA TYR A 144 0.08 22.65 0.42
C TYR A 144 1.40 23.17 1.00
N PRO A 145 1.41 23.68 2.25
CA PRO A 145 2.63 24.17 2.88
C PRO A 145 3.59 23.01 3.19
N SER A 146 4.88 23.32 3.31
CA SER A 146 5.93 22.30 3.55
C SER A 146 5.76 21.55 4.88
N ASN A 147 5.07 22.14 5.86
CA ASN A 147 4.76 21.52 7.15
C ASN A 147 3.49 20.65 7.14
N THR A 148 2.85 20.44 5.99
CA THR A 148 1.68 19.56 5.88
C THR A 148 2.03 18.13 6.31
N SER A 149 1.27 17.55 7.23
CA SER A 149 1.41 16.15 7.60
C SER A 149 1.01 15.25 6.42
N ILE A 150 1.94 14.40 5.96
CA ILE A 150 1.68 13.41 4.90
C ILE A 150 1.91 12.01 5.48
N TYR A 151 0.89 11.16 5.34
CA TYR A 151 0.95 9.75 5.65
C TYR A 151 1.10 8.99 4.32
N ILE A 152 2.19 8.22 4.19
CA ILE A 152 2.46 7.44 2.99
C ILE A 152 2.11 5.98 3.26
N ALA A 153 1.23 5.44 2.42
CA ALA A 153 0.96 4.03 2.25
C ALA A 153 1.77 3.54 1.04
N ALA A 154 2.78 2.72 1.27
CA ALA A 154 3.66 2.18 0.24
C ALA A 154 4.33 0.90 0.74
N GLY A 155 4.76 0.07 -0.20
CA GLY A 155 5.83 -0.90 0.07
C GLY A 155 7.19 -0.22 0.21
N GLU A 156 8.26 -1.01 0.07
CA GLU A 156 9.62 -0.47 0.05
C GLU A 156 9.82 0.41 -1.18
N VAL A 157 9.97 1.72 -0.96
CA VAL A 157 10.20 2.70 -2.02
C VAL A 157 11.56 2.45 -2.65
N TYR A 158 11.60 2.32 -3.97
CA TYR A 158 12.82 2.07 -4.70
C TYR A 158 13.85 3.19 -4.51
N GLY A 159 15.10 2.81 -4.20
CA GLY A 159 16.21 3.67 -3.77
C GLY A 159 16.06 4.34 -2.40
N GLY A 160 14.98 4.08 -1.68
CA GLY A 160 14.81 4.50 -0.28
C GLY A 160 15.06 6.00 -0.08
N ASP A 161 15.89 6.33 0.90
CA ASP A 161 16.15 7.72 1.28
C ASP A 161 16.74 8.59 0.16
N THR A 162 17.42 8.02 -0.84
CA THR A 162 18.01 8.84 -1.93
C THR A 162 16.94 9.39 -2.87
N HIS A 163 15.94 8.59 -3.24
CA HIS A 163 14.80 9.03 -4.05
C HIS A 163 13.75 9.77 -3.22
N MET A 164 13.77 9.58 -1.90
CA MET A 164 12.98 10.34 -0.93
C MET A 164 13.68 11.64 -0.48
N ALA A 165 14.95 11.87 -0.86
CA ALA A 165 15.72 13.07 -0.53
C ALA A 165 15.18 14.28 -1.31
N GLY A 166 14.15 14.90 -0.73
CA GLY A 166 13.34 15.94 -1.33
C GLY A 166 12.03 16.15 -0.58
N TYR A 167 11.63 15.20 0.27
CA TYR A 167 10.55 15.37 1.22
C TYR A 167 11.06 15.97 2.52
N THR A 168 10.86 17.27 2.70
CA THR A 168 10.87 17.87 4.05
C THR A 168 9.49 17.72 4.67
N VAL A 169 8.95 16.51 4.66
CA VAL A 169 7.65 16.22 5.28
C VAL A 169 7.89 15.17 6.35
N SER A 170 7.32 15.39 7.53
CA SER A 170 7.43 14.45 8.64
C SER A 170 6.72 13.15 8.27
N LEU A 171 7.48 12.19 7.76
CA LEU A 171 6.97 10.91 7.28
C LEU A 171 6.73 9.97 8.47
N SER A 172 5.48 9.70 8.77
CA SER A 172 5.10 8.46 9.46
C SER A 172 4.87 7.38 8.41
N HIS A 173 5.85 6.51 8.21
CA HIS A 173 5.77 5.38 7.29
C HIS A 173 4.81 4.33 7.86
N PHE A 174 3.76 4.01 7.10
CA PHE A 174 3.01 2.76 7.28
C PHE A 174 3.53 1.78 6.23
N ASN A 175 4.36 0.84 6.69
CA ASN A 175 4.94 -0.18 5.83
C ASN A 175 3.84 -1.19 5.47
N GLU A 176 3.26 -1.07 4.29
CA GLU A 176 2.29 -2.03 3.77
C GLU A 176 3.06 -3.20 3.14
N GLN A 177 3.69 -4.03 3.99
CA GLN A 177 4.26 -5.29 3.52
C GLN A 177 3.11 -6.26 3.15
N GLY A 178 2.68 -6.16 1.90
CA GLY A 178 2.02 -7.25 1.17
C GLY A 178 0.52 -7.14 0.96
N MET A 179 0.02 -6.01 0.46
CA MET A 179 -1.27 -5.98 -0.28
C MET A 179 -1.05 -6.27 -1.77
N GLU A 180 -0.50 -7.44 -2.07
CA GLU A 180 -0.68 -8.12 -3.37
C GLU A 180 -1.49 -9.39 -3.16
#